data_AF-E2A5S6-F1
#
_entry.id   AF-E2A5S6-F1
#
_cell.length_a   1.000
_cell.length_b   1.000
_cell.length_c   1.000
_cell.angle_alpha   90.00
_cell.angle_beta   90.00
_cell.angle_gamma   90.00
#
_symmetry.space_group_name_H-M   'P 1'
#
loop_
_entity.id
_entity.type
_entity.pdbx_description
1 polymer ?
#
loop_
_entity_poly.entity_id
_entity_poly.type
_entity_poly.pdbx_seq_one_letter_code
_entity_poly.pdbx_strand_id
1 'polypeptide(L)'
;NGECIAGEFLCDGKVNCRDSSDETQVECTKPEILCPAYAFRCKYGACINGDNVCNGIQDCVDNSDETQPECTRNNQTSARPLCRYNEFTCTDGQCISKTNLCDGNKNCVDGSDE
;
A
#
# COMPACT_ATOMS: atom_id res chain seq x y z
N ASN A 1 -12.28 -16.33 -24.70
CA ASN A 1 -11.61 -17.21 -23.73
C ASN A 1 -11.97 -16.71 -22.35
N GLY A 2 -12.95 -17.34 -21.72
CA GLY A 2 -13.48 -16.92 -20.43
C GLY A 2 -13.01 -17.86 -19.33
N GLU A 3 -11.87 -17.57 -18.74
CA GLU A 3 -11.52 -18.14 -17.44
C GLU A 3 -12.32 -17.39 -16.35
N CYS A 4 -12.91 -18.16 -15.44
CA CYS A 4 -13.64 -17.60 -14.32
C CYS A 4 -12.72 -17.58 -13.10
N ILE A 5 -12.30 -16.39 -12.70
CA ILE A 5 -11.65 -16.16 -11.41
C ILE A 5 -12.67 -15.62 -10.40
N ALA A 6 -12.37 -15.75 -9.11
CA ALA A 6 -13.18 -15.08 -8.08
C ALA A 6 -13.06 -13.56 -8.22
N GLY A 7 -14.12 -12.81 -7.92
CA GLY A 7 -14.13 -11.35 -8.05
C GLY A 7 -13.11 -10.63 -7.16
N GLU A 8 -12.61 -11.30 -6.11
CA GLU A 8 -11.52 -10.80 -5.25
C GLU A 8 -10.15 -10.84 -5.93
N PHE A 9 -9.99 -11.64 -6.99
CA PHE A 9 -8.79 -11.74 -7.82
C PHE A 9 -8.83 -10.83 -9.04
N LEU A 10 -9.92 -10.06 -9.20
CA LEU A 10 -10.01 -9.07 -10.25
C LEU A 10 -9.35 -7.79 -9.74
N CYS A 11 -8.29 -7.36 -10.43
CA CYS A 11 -7.56 -6.14 -10.10
C CYS A 11 -6.95 -6.20 -8.69
N ASP A 12 -6.43 -7.35 -8.28
CA ASP A 12 -5.79 -7.60 -6.98
C ASP A 12 -4.25 -7.41 -7.02
N GLY A 13 -3.73 -6.97 -8.17
CA GLY A 13 -2.30 -6.78 -8.41
C GLY A 13 -1.57 -8.07 -8.78
N LYS A 14 -2.27 -9.20 -8.98
CA LYS A 14 -1.69 -10.48 -9.39
C LYS A 14 -2.34 -10.97 -10.66
N VAL A 15 -1.54 -11.53 -11.56
CA VAL A 15 -2.06 -12.15 -12.77
C VAL A 15 -2.67 -13.51 -12.41
N ASN A 16 -3.99 -13.58 -12.31
CA ASN A 16 -4.78 -14.78 -12.06
C ASN A 16 -5.42 -15.33 -13.34
N CYS A 17 -5.73 -14.48 -14.33
CA CYS A 17 -6.13 -14.95 -15.65
C CYS A 17 -4.91 -15.26 -16.52
N ARG A 18 -4.99 -16.32 -17.34
CA ARG A 18 -3.92 -16.69 -18.27
C ARG A 18 -3.58 -15.60 -19.28
N ASP A 19 -4.55 -14.78 -19.65
CA ASP A 19 -4.35 -13.64 -20.56
C ASP A 19 -4.10 -12.32 -19.81
N SER A 20 -3.93 -12.35 -18.48
CA SER A 20 -3.77 -11.18 -17.61
C SER A 20 -4.89 -10.15 -17.67
N SER A 21 -6.05 -10.50 -18.25
CA SER A 21 -7.20 -9.60 -18.37
C SER A 21 -7.64 -9.03 -17.04
N ASP A 22 -7.50 -9.80 -15.96
CA ASP A 22 -7.83 -9.44 -14.60
C ASP A 22 -6.99 -8.29 -14.03
N GLU A 23 -5.81 -8.03 -14.58
CA GLU A 23 -4.93 -6.93 -14.20
C GLU A 23 -4.73 -5.91 -15.31
N THR A 24 -5.59 -5.92 -16.34
CA THR A 24 -5.49 -4.93 -17.41
C THR A 24 -6.10 -3.59 -16.99
N GLN A 25 -5.50 -2.50 -17.48
CA GLN A 25 -6.08 -1.16 -17.39
C GLN A 25 -7.55 -1.15 -17.82
N VAL A 26 -7.91 -1.83 -18.91
CA VAL A 26 -9.27 -1.79 -19.47
C VAL A 26 -10.29 -2.35 -18.48
N GLU A 27 -9.96 -3.43 -17.78
CA GLU A 27 -10.85 -4.05 -16.80
C GLU A 27 -10.83 -3.28 -15.46
N CYS A 28 -9.65 -2.85 -14.98
CA CYS A 28 -9.50 -2.17 -13.69
C CYS A 28 -9.87 -0.67 -13.68
N THR A 29 -10.13 -0.09 -14.85
CA THR A 29 -10.70 1.27 -14.96
C THR A 29 -12.22 1.27 -15.00
N LYS A 30 -12.88 0.11 -14.96
CA LYS A 30 -14.34 0.04 -14.94
C LYS A 30 -14.88 0.64 -13.63
N PRO A 31 -15.89 1.52 -13.70
CA PRO A 31 -16.45 2.19 -12.50
C PRO A 31 -17.16 1.22 -11.54
N GLU A 32 -17.47 0.01 -12.00
CA GLU A 32 -18.08 -1.06 -11.21
C GLU A 32 -17.06 -1.75 -10.27
N ILE A 33 -15.76 -1.55 -10.51
CA ILE A 33 -14.67 -2.06 -9.68
C ILE A 33 -14.36 -1.01 -8.61
N LEU A 34 -14.94 -1.21 -7.43
CA LEU A 34 -14.65 -0.42 -6.24
C LEU A 34 -13.59 -1.16 -5.42
N CYS A 35 -12.43 -0.54 -5.23
CA CYS A 35 -11.46 -1.05 -4.28
C CYS A 35 -12.08 -1.08 -2.87
N PRO A 36 -11.80 -2.12 -2.06
CA PRO A 36 -12.15 -2.12 -0.64
C PRO A 36 -11.63 -0.85 0.05
N ALA A 37 -12.30 -0.40 1.12
CA ALA A 37 -11.92 0.84 1.80
C ALA A 37 -10.49 0.85 2.39
N TYR A 38 -9.92 -0.34 2.63
CA TYR A 38 -8.55 -0.53 3.10
C TYR A 38 -7.51 -0.70 1.97
N ALA A 39 -7.97 -0.78 0.73
CA ALA A 39 -7.12 -1.01 -0.43
C ALA A 39 -6.77 0.33 -1.11
N PHE A 40 -5.54 0.42 -1.59
CA PHE A 40 -5.08 1.53 -2.40
C PHE A 40 -5.28 1.22 -3.87
N ARG A 41 -5.81 2.21 -4.61
CA ARG A 41 -6.01 2.10 -6.04
C ARG A 41 -4.79 2.63 -6.79
N CYS A 42 -4.02 1.73 -7.39
CA CYS A 42 -2.98 2.07 -8.35
C CYS A 42 -3.52 3.02 -9.42
N LYS A 43 -2.66 3.86 -9.98
CA LYS A 43 -3.04 4.82 -11.02
C LYS A 43 -3.64 4.14 -12.26
N TYR A 44 -3.20 2.92 -12.56
CA TYR A 44 -3.70 2.10 -13.66
C TYR A 44 -5.03 1.39 -13.34
N GLY A 45 -5.44 1.37 -12.06
CA GLY A 45 -6.76 0.95 -11.61
C GLY A 45 -6.79 -0.27 -10.70
N ALA A 46 -5.70 -1.03 -10.59
CA ALA A 46 -5.65 -2.17 -9.67
C ALA A 46 -5.71 -1.74 -8.19
N CYS A 47 -6.17 -2.64 -7.34
CA CYS A 47 -6.32 -2.46 -5.92
C CYS A 47 -5.27 -3.30 -5.20
N ILE A 48 -4.34 -2.65 -4.51
CA ILE A 48 -3.38 -3.32 -3.62
C ILE A 48 -3.76 -3.05 -2.16
N ASN A 49 -3.17 -3.79 -1.23
CA ASN A 49 -3.37 -3.49 0.18
C ASN A 49 -2.80 -2.09 0.50
N GLY A 50 -3.49 -1.29 1.34
CA GLY A 50 -2.96 -0.01 1.82
C GLY A 50 -1.61 -0.13 2.55
N ASP A 51 -1.30 -1.29 3.14
CA ASP A 51 0.01 -1.60 3.73
C ASP A 51 1.14 -1.71 2.68
N ASN A 52 0.78 -1.86 1.40
CA ASN A 52 1.72 -1.96 0.28
C ASN A 52 1.99 -0.60 -0.38
N VAL A 53 1.50 0.50 0.19
CA VAL A 53 1.75 1.85 -0.32
C VAL A 53 2.98 2.43 0.34
N CYS A 54 3.93 2.93 -0.45
CA CYS A 54 5.21 3.44 0.02
C CYS A 54 5.94 2.43 0.93
N ASN A 55 5.92 1.13 0.60
CA ASN A 55 6.60 0.08 1.37
C ASN A 55 8.02 -0.22 0.83
N GLY A 56 8.45 0.45 -0.24
CA GLY A 56 9.73 0.24 -0.93
C GLY A 56 9.73 -0.94 -1.91
N ILE A 57 8.57 -1.55 -2.16
CA ILE A 57 8.36 -2.68 -3.07
C ILE A 57 7.40 -2.19 -4.16
N GLN A 58 7.66 -2.57 -5.40
CA GLN A 58 6.75 -2.30 -6.50
C GLN A 58 5.61 -3.32 -6.48
N ASP A 59 4.52 -3.00 -5.81
CA ASP A 59 3.27 -3.76 -5.79
C ASP A 59 2.33 -3.31 -6.94
N CYS A 60 2.34 -2.04 -7.34
CA CYS A 60 1.68 -1.62 -8.58
C CYS A 60 2.59 -1.85 -9.79
N VAL A 61 2.04 -2.37 -10.90
CA VAL A 61 2.78 -2.53 -12.16
C VAL A 61 3.38 -1.20 -12.67
N ASP A 62 2.69 -0.08 -12.43
CA ASP A 62 3.16 1.25 -12.79
C ASP A 62 3.95 1.96 -11.69
N ASN A 63 4.26 1.27 -10.59
CA ASN A 63 4.97 1.79 -9.42
C ASN A 63 4.25 3.00 -8.78
N SER A 64 2.94 3.14 -8.98
CA SER A 64 2.17 4.25 -8.44
C SER A 64 2.05 4.21 -6.93
N ASP A 65 2.12 3.03 -6.32
CA ASP A 65 2.24 2.80 -4.88
C ASP A 65 3.48 3.43 -4.25
N GLU A 66 4.61 3.49 -4.98
CA GLU A 66 5.89 4.03 -4.46
C GLU A 66 6.20 5.45 -4.94
N THR A 67 5.51 5.90 -5.99
CA THR A 67 5.78 7.21 -6.64
C THR A 67 4.81 8.30 -6.23
N GLN A 68 3.92 8.04 -5.26
CA GLN A 68 3.02 9.06 -4.76
C GLN A 68 3.79 10.24 -4.11
N PRO A 69 3.24 11.47 -4.18
CA PRO A 69 3.83 12.64 -3.52
C PRO A 69 3.93 12.49 -1.99
N GLU A 70 3.09 11.66 -1.37
CA GLU A 70 3.23 11.26 0.04
C GLU A 70 4.46 10.39 0.30
N CYS A 71 4.87 9.53 -0.63
CA CYS A 71 6.11 8.75 -0.52
C CYS A 71 7.34 9.66 -0.64
N THR A 72 7.26 10.75 -1.41
CA THR A 72 8.37 11.67 -1.70
C THR A 72 8.45 12.92 -0.82
N ARG A 73 7.45 13.20 0.02
CA ARG A 73 7.48 14.33 0.97
C ARG A 73 8.58 14.23 2.03
N ASN A 74 9.22 13.06 2.16
CA ASN A 74 10.46 12.86 2.92
C ASN A 74 11.60 12.53 1.95
N ASN A 75 12.01 13.52 1.18
CA ASN A 75 13.14 13.44 0.26
C ASN A 75 14.43 13.10 1.03
N GLN A 76 14.78 11.83 1.16
CA GLN A 76 16.16 11.36 1.36
C GLN A 76 16.27 9.85 1.16
N THR A 77 16.87 9.50 0.03
CA THR A 77 17.92 8.46 -0.11
C THR A 77 18.44 7.90 1.22
N SER A 78 17.80 6.87 1.76
CA SER A 78 18.39 5.85 2.63
C SER A 78 17.29 4.89 3.05
N ALA A 79 17.65 3.62 3.18
CA ALA A 79 16.85 2.55 3.75
C ALA A 79 16.38 2.86 5.18
N ARG A 80 15.38 3.72 5.34
CA ARG A 80 14.57 3.84 6.55
C ARG A 80 13.25 3.16 6.24
N PRO A 81 12.88 2.08 6.95
CA PRO A 81 11.64 1.40 6.69
C PRO A 81 10.52 2.41 6.94
N LEU A 82 9.77 2.73 5.90
CA LEU A 82 8.47 3.34 6.04
C LEU A 82 7.70 2.37 6.95
N CYS A 83 7.46 2.77 8.19
CA CYS A 83 6.62 2.01 9.09
C CYS A 83 5.29 1.73 8.38
N ARG A 84 4.69 0.56 8.61
CA ARG A 84 3.45 0.18 7.92
C ARG A 84 2.39 1.26 8.08
N TYR A 85 1.36 1.26 7.23
CA TYR A 85 0.29 2.25 7.29
C TYR A 85 -0.32 2.40 8.71
N ASN A 86 -0.37 1.32 9.49
CA ASN A 86 -0.89 1.31 10.86
C ASN A 86 0.16 1.56 11.95
N GLU A 87 1.37 1.96 11.57
CA GLU A 87 2.48 2.22 12.47
C GLU A 87 2.89 3.71 12.44
N PHE A 88 3.44 4.16 13.55
CA PHE A 88 4.03 5.48 13.76
C PHE A 88 5.55 5.34 13.80
N THR A 89 6.24 6.27 13.13
CA THR A 89 7.70 6.34 13.15
C THR A 89 8.15 7.24 14.29
N CYS A 90 8.81 6.65 15.28
CA CYS A 90 9.51 7.37 16.35
C CYS A 90 10.56 8.34 15.78
N THR A 91 10.95 9.35 16.55
CA THR A 91 12.02 10.29 16.16
C THR A 91 13.35 9.57 15.92
N ASP A 92 13.60 8.50 16.68
CA ASP A 92 14.77 7.60 16.53
C ASP A 92 14.70 6.69 15.29
N GLY A 93 13.54 6.63 14.62
CA GLY A 93 13.31 5.80 13.42
C GLY A 93 12.75 4.41 13.70
N GLN A 94 12.50 4.06 14.96
CA GLN A 94 11.75 2.86 15.34
C GLN A 94 10.28 2.97 14.86
N CYS A 95 9.69 1.84 14.47
CA CYS A 95 8.27 1.73 14.17
C CYS A 95 7.52 1.16 15.36
N ILE A 96 6.42 1.81 15.75
CA ILE A 96 5.49 1.32 16.75
C ILE A 96 4.07 1.36 16.20
N SER A 97 3.12 0.63 16.78
CA SER A 97 1.71 0.73 16.34
C SER A 97 1.16 2.14 16.58
N LYS A 98 0.31 2.66 15.70
CA LYS A 98 -0.42 3.92 15.92
C LYS A 98 -1.33 3.87 17.16
N THR A 99 -1.70 2.67 17.62
CA THR A 99 -2.44 2.47 18.88
C THR A 99 -1.61 2.78 20.12
N ASN A 100 -0.29 2.79 19.96
CA ASN A 100 0.70 3.00 21.01
C ASN A 100 1.20 4.45 21.00
N LEU A 101 0.48 5.34 20.30
CA LEU A 101 0.77 6.76 20.29
C LEU A 101 -0.05 7.43 21.40
N CYS A 102 0.65 8.07 22.33
CA CYS A 102 0.13 8.73 23.52
C CYS A 102 -0.74 7.79 24.36
N ASP A 103 -0.34 6.52 24.50
CA ASP A 103 -1.09 5.52 25.26
C ASP A 103 -0.71 5.50 26.75
N GLY A 104 0.22 6.36 27.16
CA GLY A 104 0.71 6.44 28.54
C GLY A 104 1.85 5.47 28.81
N ASN A 105 2.34 4.77 27.78
CA ASN A 105 3.46 3.83 27.85
C ASN A 105 4.56 4.29 26.89
N LYS A 106 5.79 4.30 27.37
CA LYS A 106 6.94 4.59 26.51
C LYS A 106 7.27 3.40 25.61
N ASN A 107 6.83 3.43 24.34
CA ASN A 107 7.09 2.39 23.34
C ASN A 107 8.24 2.75 22.39
N CYS A 108 8.45 4.04 22.11
CA CYS A 108 9.66 4.51 21.45
C CYS A 108 10.83 4.53 22.43
N VAL A 109 12.03 4.12 21.99
CA VAL A 109 13.26 4.21 22.81
C VAL A 109 13.50 5.64 23.32
N ASP A 110 13.25 6.63 22.48
CA ASP A 110 13.33 8.06 22.80
C ASP A 110 12.11 8.58 23.58
N GLY A 111 10.97 7.88 23.51
CA GLY A 111 9.70 8.32 24.11
C GLY A 111 8.97 9.36 23.27
N SER A 112 9.30 9.42 21.99
CA SER A 112 8.66 10.28 20.99
C SER A 112 7.18 9.95 20.77
N ASP A 113 6.72 8.82 21.30
CA ASP A 113 5.34 8.38 21.26
C ASP A 113 4.49 8.90 22.42
N GLU A 114 5.07 9.57 23.42
CA GLU A 114 4.36 10.07 24.60
C GLU A 114 4.16 11.60 24.59
#